data_AF-A0A7K2JI91-F1
#
_entry.id   AF-A0A7K2JI91-F1
#
_cell.length_a   1.000
_cell.length_b   1.000
_cell.length_c   1.000
_cell.angle_alpha   90.00
_cell.angle_beta   90.00
_cell.angle_gamma   90.00
#
_symmetry.space_group_name_H-M   'P 1'
#
loop_
_entity.id
_entity.type
_entity.pdbx_description
1 polymer ?
#
loop_
_entity_poly.entity_id
_entity_poly.type
_entity_poly.pdbx_seq_one_letter_code
_entity_poly.pdbx_strand_id
1 'polypeptide(L)'
;MTQPTDSWIAVVGMGCRFPGAADVGQFWELLRRGEDAVGPLPADRPALAKWSAGAAPPYAGTVPDLLDFDPAFFGISPREARLMDPQQRMLLHVVWEALESSGIRPSTLSGTPTGVYVGQATGDYADLCGPAAGSDAGAMAGSRLRAVTSGRLSYALDLRGPSLTVDTACSSSLVA
;
A
#
# COMPACT_ATOMS: atom_id res chain seq x y z
N MET A 1 -6.55 30.67 -16.35
CA MET A 1 -7.58 30.00 -15.52
C MET A 1 -7.24 30.26 -14.07
N THR A 2 -7.95 31.18 -13.43
CA THR A 2 -7.81 31.48 -12.00
C THR A 2 -8.51 30.37 -11.21
N GLN A 3 -7.75 29.53 -10.50
CA GLN A 3 -8.36 28.61 -9.54
C GLN A 3 -8.99 29.42 -8.40
N PRO A 4 -10.17 29.03 -7.89
CA PRO A 4 -10.80 29.70 -6.77
C PRO A 4 -9.87 29.57 -5.55
N THR A 5 -9.47 30.71 -4.98
CA THR A 5 -8.55 30.80 -3.83
C THR A 5 -9.16 30.31 -2.51
N ASP A 6 -10.42 29.88 -2.52
CA ASP A 6 -11.16 29.37 -1.35
C ASP A 6 -11.67 27.93 -1.55
N SER A 7 -10.94 27.08 -2.27
CA SER A 7 -11.29 25.66 -2.38
C SER A 7 -10.66 24.85 -1.26
N TRP A 8 -11.44 24.58 -0.21
CA TRP A 8 -11.07 23.64 0.84
C TRP A 8 -11.11 22.20 0.29
N ILE A 9 -10.13 21.39 0.69
CA ILE A 9 -10.12 19.95 0.40
C ILE A 9 -10.58 19.22 1.67
N ALA A 10 -11.63 18.41 1.54
CA ALA A 10 -12.13 17.59 2.63
C ALA A 10 -11.58 16.16 2.56
N VAL A 11 -11.16 15.62 3.70
CA VAL A 11 -10.89 14.18 3.86
C VAL A 11 -12.21 13.51 4.21
N VAL A 12 -12.76 12.73 3.27
CA VAL A 12 -14.11 12.13 3.40
C VAL A 12 -14.09 10.64 3.75
N GLY A 13 -12.93 10.00 3.71
CA GLY A 13 -12.75 8.59 4.08
C GLY A 13 -11.30 8.26 4.34
N MET A 14 -11.07 7.18 5.09
CA MET A 14 -9.74 6.68 5.41
C MET A 14 -9.76 5.17 5.62
N GLY A 15 -8.68 4.51 5.22
CA GLY A 15 -8.37 3.13 5.55
C GLY A 15 -6.92 3.07 6.00
N CYS A 16 -6.55 2.09 6.82
CA CYS A 16 -5.16 1.92 7.22
C CYS A 16 -4.84 0.50 7.66
N ARG A 17 -3.53 0.20 7.62
CA ARG A 17 -2.91 -0.95 8.27
C ARG A 17 -1.68 -0.46 9.01
N PHE A 18 -1.62 -0.70 10.31
CA PHE A 18 -0.50 -0.32 11.17
C PHE A 18 -0.09 -1.50 12.06
N PRO A 19 1.12 -1.48 12.63
CA PRO A 19 1.50 -2.43 13.66
C PRO A 19 0.47 -2.44 14.80
N GLY A 20 -0.06 -3.62 15.14
CA GLY A 20 -1.08 -3.78 16.18
C GLY A 20 -2.49 -3.30 15.80
N ALA A 21 -2.73 -2.83 14.57
CA ALA A 21 -4.03 -2.33 14.13
C ALA A 21 -4.34 -2.71 12.68
N ALA A 22 -5.36 -3.57 12.53
CA ALA A 22 -5.84 -4.00 11.22
C ALA A 22 -6.78 -2.99 10.55
N ASP A 23 -7.24 -1.95 11.25
CA ASP A 23 -8.17 -0.96 10.71
C ASP A 23 -8.10 0.35 11.49
N VAL A 24 -8.89 1.35 11.06
CA VAL A 24 -8.94 2.69 11.65
C VAL A 24 -9.43 2.67 13.09
N GLY A 25 -10.40 1.81 13.42
CA GLY A 25 -10.96 1.70 14.77
C GLY A 25 -9.97 1.09 15.74
N GLN A 26 -9.27 0.03 15.33
CA GLN A 26 -8.19 -0.57 16.11
C GLN A 26 -7.02 0.40 16.28
N PHE A 27 -6.67 1.15 15.23
CA PHE A 27 -5.62 2.16 15.31
C PHE A 27 -5.97 3.26 16.31
N TRP A 28 -7.22 3.72 16.30
CA TRP A 28 -7.70 4.68 17.29
C TRP A 28 -7.64 4.14 18.72
N GLU A 29 -8.08 2.89 18.95
CA GLU A 29 -8.01 2.29 20.28
C GLU A 29 -6.58 2.13 20.79
N LEU A 30 -5.65 1.73 19.92
CA LEU A 30 -4.22 1.64 20.22
C LEU A 30 -3.66 3.00 20.66
N LEU A 31 -3.95 4.06 19.89
CA LEU A 31 -3.54 5.43 20.22
C LEU A 31 -4.17 5.91 21.53
N ARG A 32 -5.47 5.66 21.71
CA ARG A 32 -6.24 6.08 22.90
C ARG A 32 -5.71 5.43 24.18
N ARG A 33 -5.19 4.21 24.08
CA ARG A 33 -4.61 3.47 25.21
C ARG A 33 -3.11 3.74 25.40
N GLY A 34 -2.45 4.37 24.44
CA GLY A 34 -1.01 4.61 24.48
C GLY A 34 -0.19 3.31 24.41
N GLU A 35 -0.69 2.31 23.69
CA GLU A 35 -0.02 1.02 23.55
C GLU A 35 1.15 1.10 22.57
N ASP A 36 2.26 0.42 22.89
CA ASP A 36 3.42 0.27 22.01
C ASP A 36 3.29 -1.04 21.22
N ALA A 37 3.24 -0.92 19.89
CA ALA A 37 3.15 -2.05 18.96
C ALA A 37 4.50 -2.43 18.33
N VAL A 38 5.60 -1.89 18.83
CA VAL A 38 6.95 -2.27 18.43
C VAL A 38 7.35 -3.57 19.12
N GLY A 39 7.76 -4.56 18.33
CA GLY A 39 8.15 -5.88 18.82
C GLY A 39 9.47 -6.36 18.24
N PRO A 40 9.95 -7.54 18.67
CA PRO A 40 11.10 -8.18 18.06
C PRO A 40 10.82 -8.48 16.58
N LEU A 41 11.89 -8.59 15.78
CA LEU A 41 11.75 -9.04 14.40
C LEU A 41 11.08 -10.42 14.32
N PRO A 42 10.17 -10.64 13.36
CA PRO A 42 9.42 -11.88 13.29
C PRO A 42 10.29 -13.00 12.69
N ALA A 43 10.18 -14.19 13.27
CA ALA A 43 11.05 -15.34 12.94
C ALA A 43 10.79 -15.91 11.54
N ASP A 44 9.61 -15.66 10.98
CA ASP A 44 9.18 -16.07 9.63
C ASP A 44 9.78 -15.19 8.51
N ARG A 45 10.55 -14.15 8.85
CA ARG A 45 11.25 -13.27 7.90
C ARG A 45 12.78 -13.35 8.07
N PRO A 46 13.42 -14.48 7.69
CA PRO A 46 14.85 -14.70 7.92
C PRO A 46 15.75 -13.67 7.23
N ALA A 47 15.29 -13.04 6.14
CA ALA A 47 15.99 -11.95 5.47
C ALA A 47 16.24 -10.73 6.38
N LEU A 48 15.47 -10.57 7.47
CA LEU A 48 15.64 -9.50 8.43
C LEU A 48 16.79 -9.77 9.43
N ALA A 49 17.32 -11.00 9.48
CA ALA A 49 18.46 -11.33 10.35
C ALA A 49 19.70 -10.46 10.07
N LYS A 50 19.84 -9.93 8.84
CA LYS A 50 20.90 -8.98 8.48
C LYS A 50 20.90 -7.70 9.34
N TRP A 51 19.75 -7.33 9.89
CA TRP A 51 19.59 -6.18 10.79
C TRP A 51 19.92 -6.51 12.25
N SER A 52 20.23 -7.77 12.57
CA SER A 52 20.57 -8.23 13.92
C SER A 52 22.07 -8.10 14.26
N ALA A 53 22.86 -7.42 13.42
CA ALA A 53 24.32 -7.34 13.54
C ALA A 53 24.83 -6.31 14.60
N GLY A 54 23.93 -5.65 15.33
CA GLY A 54 24.26 -4.65 16.36
C GLY A 54 24.28 -5.22 17.79
N ALA A 55 24.70 -4.39 18.75
CA ALA A 55 24.76 -4.75 20.18
C ALA A 55 23.38 -4.87 20.86
N ALA A 56 22.33 -4.34 20.23
CA ALA A 56 20.94 -4.44 20.71
C ALA A 56 20.11 -5.30 19.75
N PRO A 57 19.18 -6.13 20.26
CA PRO A 57 18.27 -6.88 19.40
C PRO A 57 17.42 -5.91 18.58
N PRO A 58 17.22 -6.16 17.27
CA PRO A 58 16.45 -5.28 16.42
C PRO A 58 14.95 -5.37 16.75
N TYR A 59 14.28 -4.22 16.73
CA TYR A 59 12.84 -4.09 16.91
C TYR A 59 12.20 -3.44 15.69
N ALA A 60 10.95 -3.79 15.42
CA ALA A 60 10.17 -3.21 14.34
C ALA A 60 8.67 -3.22 14.66
N GLY A 61 7.95 -2.26 14.10
CA GLY A 61 6.51 -2.38 13.94
C GLY A 61 6.21 -3.25 12.72
N THR A 62 5.48 -4.34 12.91
CA THR A 62 5.13 -5.27 11.84
C THR A 62 3.63 -5.30 11.60
N VAL A 63 3.24 -5.27 10.33
CA VAL A 63 1.85 -5.53 9.93
C VAL A 63 1.69 -7.05 9.72
N PRO A 64 0.74 -7.71 10.40
CA PRO A 64 0.45 -9.13 10.21
C PRO A 64 -0.18 -9.36 8.83
N ASP A 65 -0.23 -10.62 8.41
CA ASP A 65 -1.01 -11.08 7.25
C ASP A 65 -0.72 -10.31 5.93
N LEU A 66 0.50 -9.79 5.79
CA LEU A 66 0.98 -9.06 4.61
C LEU A 66 0.86 -9.86 3.30
N LEU A 67 0.77 -11.18 3.40
CA LEU A 67 0.64 -12.08 2.25
C LEU A 67 -0.81 -12.40 1.88
N ASP A 68 -1.77 -12.11 2.77
CA ASP A 68 -3.18 -12.34 2.53
C ASP A 68 -3.71 -11.34 1.50
N PHE A 69 -4.37 -11.87 0.48
CA PHE A 69 -4.90 -11.08 -0.62
C PHE A 69 -6.04 -11.85 -1.28
N ASP A 70 -7.13 -11.17 -1.61
CA ASP A 70 -8.22 -11.71 -2.42
C ASP A 70 -8.04 -11.27 -3.89
N PRO A 71 -7.32 -12.05 -4.71
CA PRO A 71 -7.06 -11.65 -6.09
C PRO A 71 -8.32 -11.68 -6.96
N ALA A 72 -9.28 -12.57 -6.66
CA ALA A 72 -10.48 -12.73 -7.47
C ALA A 72 -11.38 -11.49 -7.37
N PHE A 73 -11.48 -10.92 -6.17
CA PHE A 73 -12.20 -9.67 -5.93
C PHE A 73 -11.72 -8.51 -6.82
N PHE A 74 -10.40 -8.39 -7.02
CA PHE A 74 -9.79 -7.35 -7.86
C PHE A 74 -9.61 -7.75 -9.34
N GLY A 75 -10.16 -8.90 -9.76
CA GLY A 75 -10.01 -9.38 -11.14
C GLY A 75 -8.58 -9.78 -11.50
N ILE A 76 -7.76 -10.13 -10.51
CA ILE A 76 -6.35 -10.49 -10.67
C ILE A 76 -6.21 -12.02 -10.69
N SER A 77 -5.38 -12.54 -11.59
CA SER A 77 -5.15 -13.99 -11.65
C SER A 77 -4.29 -14.48 -10.47
N PRO A 78 -4.47 -15.71 -9.97
CA PRO A 78 -3.60 -16.26 -8.92
C PRO A 78 -2.11 -16.30 -9.31
N ARG A 79 -1.81 -16.41 -10.61
CA ARG A 79 -0.43 -16.35 -11.12
C ARG A 79 0.16 -14.96 -10.94
N GLU A 80 -0.58 -13.93 -11.32
CA GLU A 80 -0.16 -12.54 -11.17
C GLU A 80 -0.02 -12.15 -9.70
N ALA A 81 -1.00 -12.52 -8.86
CA ALA A 81 -1.03 -12.21 -7.44
C ALA A 81 0.24 -12.67 -6.68
N ARG A 82 0.81 -13.81 -7.05
CA ARG A 82 2.07 -14.31 -6.46
C ARG A 82 3.28 -13.42 -6.76
N LEU A 83 3.27 -12.77 -7.92
CA LEU A 83 4.35 -11.89 -8.38
C LEU A 83 4.14 -10.44 -7.94
N MET A 84 2.96 -10.11 -7.40
CA MET A 84 2.66 -8.78 -6.90
C MET A 84 3.40 -8.47 -5.59
N ASP A 85 4.02 -7.30 -5.53
CA ASP A 85 4.53 -6.72 -4.30
C ASP A 85 3.38 -6.67 -3.27
N PRO A 86 3.58 -7.19 -2.04
CA PRO A 86 2.61 -7.07 -0.97
C PRO A 86 2.13 -5.62 -0.70
N GLN A 87 2.96 -4.61 -0.98
CA GLN A 87 2.56 -3.20 -0.90
C GLN A 87 1.40 -2.88 -1.85
N GLN A 88 1.42 -3.41 -3.08
CA GLN A 88 0.33 -3.21 -4.05
C GLN A 88 -0.95 -3.94 -3.61
N ARG A 89 -0.80 -5.16 -3.07
CA ARG A 89 -1.92 -5.98 -2.59
C ARG A 89 -2.62 -5.33 -1.40
N MET A 90 -1.85 -4.90 -0.42
CA MET A 90 -2.36 -4.18 0.76
C MET A 90 -3.05 -2.88 0.36
N LEU A 91 -2.43 -2.11 -0.55
CA LEU A 91 -2.98 -0.83 -0.97
C LEU A 91 -4.35 -0.99 -1.66
N LEU A 92 -4.56 -2.04 -2.44
CA LEU A 92 -5.87 -2.34 -3.03
C LEU A 92 -6.97 -2.52 -1.96
N HIS A 93 -6.69 -3.28 -0.90
CA HIS A 93 -7.62 -3.44 0.22
C HIS A 93 -7.85 -2.12 0.98
N VAL A 94 -6.78 -1.40 1.31
CA VAL A 94 -6.86 -0.15 2.09
C VAL A 94 -7.60 0.94 1.32
N VAL A 95 -7.41 1.05 0.01
CA VAL A 95 -8.16 2.01 -0.83
C VAL A 95 -9.63 1.62 -0.90
N TRP A 96 -9.95 0.33 -1.00
CA TRP A 96 -11.33 -0.13 -0.99
C TRP A 96 -12.03 0.24 0.33
N GLU A 97 -11.39 0.00 1.47
CA GLU A 97 -11.91 0.37 2.79
C GLU A 97 -12.06 1.88 2.97
N ALA A 98 -11.12 2.67 2.43
CA ALA A 98 -11.24 4.12 2.43
C ALA A 98 -12.48 4.57 1.66
N LEU A 99 -12.78 3.95 0.51
CA LEU A 99 -14.00 4.21 -0.24
C LEU A 99 -15.25 3.80 0.55
N GLU A 100 -15.24 2.62 1.18
CA GLU A 100 -16.36 2.17 2.03
C GLU A 100 -16.61 3.13 3.19
N SER A 101 -15.55 3.58 3.89
CA SER A 101 -15.66 4.53 5.00
C SER A 101 -16.22 5.88 4.58
N SER A 102 -16.00 6.28 3.32
CA SER A 102 -16.56 7.52 2.75
C SER A 102 -18.01 7.39 2.28
N GLY A 103 -18.55 6.17 2.20
CA GLY A 103 -19.85 5.91 1.60
C GLY A 103 -19.89 6.10 0.08
N ILE A 104 -18.74 6.28 -0.57
CA ILE A 104 -18.63 6.42 -2.03
C ILE A 104 -18.65 5.03 -2.65
N ARG A 105 -19.62 4.79 -3.55
CA ARG A 105 -19.66 3.54 -4.32
C ARG A 105 -18.53 3.55 -5.36
N PRO A 106 -17.65 2.54 -5.39
CA PRO A 106 -16.54 2.49 -6.36
C PRO A 106 -16.99 2.63 -7.81
N SER A 107 -18.15 2.05 -8.15
CA SER A 107 -18.74 2.14 -9.50
C SER A 107 -19.07 3.56 -9.94
N THR A 108 -19.25 4.52 -9.03
CA THR A 108 -19.51 5.92 -9.38
C THR A 108 -18.24 6.70 -9.73
N LEU A 109 -17.06 6.13 -9.46
CA LEU A 109 -15.77 6.73 -9.79
C LEU A 109 -15.24 6.27 -11.17
N SER A 110 -15.77 5.18 -11.73
CA SER A 110 -15.38 4.71 -13.06
C SER A 110 -15.60 5.79 -14.12
N GLY A 111 -14.59 6.01 -14.95
CA GLY A 111 -14.55 7.01 -16.01
C GLY A 111 -14.32 8.45 -15.53
N THR A 112 -14.30 8.70 -14.22
CA THR A 112 -14.16 10.06 -13.67
C THR A 112 -12.70 10.53 -13.70
N PRO A 113 -12.44 11.85 -13.70
CA PRO A 113 -11.08 12.39 -13.65
C PRO A 113 -10.47 12.34 -12.22
N THR A 114 -10.82 11.32 -11.42
CA THR A 114 -10.25 11.09 -10.10
C THR A 114 -8.76 10.76 -10.21
N GLY A 115 -7.92 11.45 -9.44
CA GLY A 115 -6.48 11.20 -9.39
C GLY A 115 -6.10 10.19 -8.32
N VAL A 116 -4.94 9.56 -8.50
CA VAL A 116 -4.31 8.62 -7.57
C VAL A 116 -2.88 9.06 -7.32
N TYR A 117 -2.54 9.29 -6.06
CA TYR A 117 -1.21 9.72 -5.62
C TYR A 117 -0.77 8.80 -4.50
N VAL A 118 0.37 8.11 -4.69
CA VAL A 118 0.84 7.08 -3.76
C VAL A 118 2.30 7.34 -3.39
N GLY A 119 2.61 7.45 -2.11
CA GLY A 119 3.99 7.47 -1.62
C GLY A 119 4.57 6.05 -1.52
N GLN A 120 5.70 5.78 -2.18
CA GLN A 120 6.41 4.50 -2.07
C GLN A 120 7.93 4.66 -2.24
N ALA A 121 8.67 4.47 -1.14
CA ALA A 121 10.12 4.62 -1.12
C ALA A 121 10.89 3.31 -1.45
N THR A 122 10.30 2.15 -1.18
CA THR A 122 10.97 0.85 -1.29
C THR A 122 10.26 -0.12 -2.24
N GLY A 123 10.94 -1.19 -2.65
CA GLY A 123 10.45 -2.15 -3.65
C GLY A 123 11.14 -3.50 -3.54
N ASP A 124 11.39 -3.94 -2.31
CA ASP A 124 12.31 -5.03 -1.98
C ASP A 124 11.79 -6.41 -2.41
N TYR A 125 10.49 -6.53 -2.68
CA TYR A 125 9.87 -7.80 -3.09
C TYR A 125 10.43 -8.30 -4.43
N ALA A 126 10.82 -7.39 -5.32
CA ALA A 126 11.46 -7.74 -6.58
C ALA A 126 12.78 -8.52 -6.40
N ASP A 127 13.55 -8.17 -5.35
CA ASP A 127 14.81 -8.82 -5.03
C ASP A 127 14.56 -10.21 -4.40
N LEU A 128 13.50 -10.33 -3.60
CA LEU A 128 13.07 -11.59 -2.99
C LEU A 128 12.55 -12.61 -4.02
N CYS A 129 11.94 -12.16 -5.12
CA CYS A 129 11.51 -13.03 -6.21
C CYS A 129 12.69 -13.64 -7.01
N GLY A 130 13.91 -13.13 -6.83
CA GLY A 130 15.12 -13.65 -7.44
C GLY A 130 15.28 -13.35 -8.95
N PRO A 131 16.46 -13.64 -9.52
CA PRO A 131 16.81 -13.29 -10.91
C PRO A 131 16.00 -14.06 -11.95
N ALA A 132 15.47 -15.25 -11.64
CA ALA A 132 14.64 -16.03 -12.55
C ALA A 132 13.31 -15.34 -12.90
N ALA A 133 12.84 -14.43 -12.06
CA ALA A 133 11.68 -13.59 -12.35
C ALA A 133 12.02 -12.42 -13.29
N GLY A 134 13.29 -12.18 -13.61
CA GLY A 134 13.76 -11.00 -14.37
C GLY A 134 13.20 -10.88 -15.79
N SER A 135 12.82 -12.00 -16.41
CA SER A 135 12.29 -12.05 -17.78
C SER A 135 10.77 -12.25 -17.86
N ASP A 136 10.08 -12.43 -16.73
CA ASP A 136 8.61 -12.53 -16.71
C ASP A 136 7.99 -11.14 -16.67
N ALA A 137 7.20 -10.80 -17.70
CA ALA A 137 6.45 -9.54 -17.76
C ALA A 137 5.53 -9.37 -16.53
N GLY A 138 5.00 -10.46 -15.97
CA GLY A 138 4.20 -10.46 -14.75
C GLY A 138 5.00 -10.05 -13.52
N ALA A 139 6.30 -10.38 -13.46
CA ALA A 139 7.16 -9.94 -12.36
C ALA A 139 7.57 -8.47 -12.52
N MET A 140 7.73 -8.00 -13.75
CA MET A 140 8.00 -6.59 -14.03
C MET A 140 6.85 -5.71 -13.52
N ALA A 141 5.61 -6.04 -13.88
CA ALA A 141 4.43 -5.30 -13.41
C ALA A 141 4.10 -5.58 -11.93
N GLY A 142 4.33 -6.81 -11.46
CA GLY A 142 3.99 -7.21 -10.11
C GLY A 142 4.88 -6.58 -9.05
N SER A 143 6.18 -6.44 -9.29
CA SER A 143 7.12 -6.09 -8.20
C SER A 143 8.20 -5.07 -8.54
N ARG A 144 8.54 -4.87 -9.82
CA ARG A 144 9.69 -4.01 -10.20
C ARG A 144 9.31 -2.58 -10.54
N LEU A 145 8.19 -2.38 -11.22
CA LEU A 145 7.76 -1.05 -11.65
C LEU A 145 6.90 -0.39 -10.58
N ARG A 146 7.47 0.54 -9.81
CA ARG A 146 6.73 1.28 -8.76
C ARG A 146 5.56 2.12 -9.30
N ALA A 147 5.63 2.53 -10.56
CA ALA A 147 4.51 3.22 -11.23
C ALA A 147 3.23 2.35 -11.29
N VAL A 148 3.37 1.02 -11.22
CA VAL A 148 2.22 0.11 -11.19
C VAL A 148 1.43 0.22 -9.89
N THR A 149 2.03 0.67 -8.78
CA THR A 149 1.31 0.81 -7.51
C THR A 149 0.13 1.79 -7.61
N SER A 150 0.35 2.99 -8.15
CA SER A 150 -0.74 3.94 -8.43
C SER A 150 -1.55 3.53 -9.67
N GLY A 151 -0.88 3.08 -10.74
CA GLY A 151 -1.54 2.69 -11.99
C GLY A 151 -2.54 1.55 -11.83
N ARG A 152 -2.28 0.60 -10.93
CA ARG A 152 -3.17 -0.54 -10.66
C ARG A 152 -4.44 -0.11 -9.93
N LEU A 153 -4.36 0.86 -9.03
CA LEU A 153 -5.55 1.46 -8.41
C LEU A 153 -6.41 2.16 -9.47
N SER A 154 -5.77 2.98 -10.31
CA SER A 154 -6.44 3.67 -11.40
C SER A 154 -7.09 2.68 -12.37
N TYR A 155 -6.42 1.57 -12.68
CA TYR A 155 -6.97 0.52 -13.54
C TYR A 155 -8.14 -0.22 -12.88
N ALA A 156 -8.00 -0.65 -11.63
CA ALA A 156 -9.02 -1.42 -10.93
C ALA A 156 -10.34 -0.64 -10.72
N LEU A 157 -10.24 0.68 -10.56
CA LEU A 157 -11.38 1.57 -10.33
C LEU A 157 -11.78 2.38 -11.58
N ASP A 158 -11.09 2.18 -12.71
CA ASP A 158 -11.28 2.92 -13.96
C ASP A 158 -11.18 4.46 -13.81
N LEU A 159 -10.18 4.92 -13.06
CA LEU A 159 -9.93 6.34 -12.79
C LEU A 159 -9.09 6.96 -13.91
N ARG A 160 -9.50 8.14 -14.38
CA ARG A 160 -8.93 8.81 -15.56
C ARG A 160 -8.17 10.11 -15.24
N GLY A 161 -7.94 10.39 -13.96
CA GLY A 161 -7.10 11.50 -13.52
C GLY A 161 -5.60 11.15 -13.52
N PRO A 162 -4.75 12.05 -12.98
CA PRO A 162 -3.33 11.77 -12.79
C PRO A 162 -3.11 10.52 -11.91
N SER A 163 -2.13 9.68 -12.26
CA SER A 163 -1.79 8.47 -11.51
C SER A 163 -0.28 8.46 -11.25
N LEU A 164 0.12 8.84 -10.04
CA LEU A 164 1.52 9.09 -9.68
C LEU A 164 1.95 8.25 -8.48
N THR A 165 3.13 7.63 -8.60
CA THR A 165 3.87 7.08 -7.47
C THR A 165 5.03 8.02 -7.14
N VAL A 166 5.08 8.53 -5.92
CA VAL A 166 6.02 9.54 -5.44
C VAL A 166 7.02 8.92 -4.48
N ASP A 167 8.30 9.28 -4.64
CA ASP A 167 9.38 8.92 -3.73
C ASP A 167 10.17 10.17 -3.34
N THR A 168 9.91 10.64 -2.13
CA THR A 168 10.73 11.64 -1.43
C THR A 168 11.22 11.06 -0.09
N ALA A 169 11.49 9.75 -0.05
CA ALA A 169 11.80 9.00 1.16
C ALA A 169 10.70 9.14 2.24
N CYS A 170 11.06 9.53 3.47
CA CYS A 170 10.15 9.57 4.62
C CYS A 170 8.99 10.56 4.47
N SER A 171 9.06 11.53 3.55
CA SER A 171 8.00 12.51 3.32
C SER A 171 7.04 12.13 2.18
N SER A 172 7.24 10.97 1.54
CA SER A 172 6.51 10.58 0.32
C SER A 172 4.99 10.65 0.45
N SER A 173 4.44 10.23 1.59
CA SER A 173 2.98 10.25 1.83
C SER A 173 2.40 11.65 2.05
N LEU A 174 3.23 12.62 2.47
CA LEU A 174 2.80 14.01 2.67
C LEU A 174 2.93 14.83 1.38
N VAL A 175 3.83 14.42 0.48
CA VAL A 175 4.02 15.04 -0.84
C VAL A 175 2.99 14.53 -1.85
N ALA A 176 2.55 13.28 -1.72
CA ALA A 176 1.48 12.68 -2.51
C ALA A 176 0.14 13.38 -2.23
#